data_AF-A0A4V1SD00-F1
#
_entry.id   AF-A0A4V1SD00-F1
#
_cell.length_a   1.000
_cell.length_b   1.000
_cell.length_c   1.000
_cell.angle_alpha   90.00
_cell.angle_beta   90.00
_cell.angle_gamma   90.00
#
_symmetry.space_group_name_H-M   'P 1'
#
loop_
_entity.id
_entity.type
_entity.pdbx_description
1 polymer ?
#
loop_
_entity_poly.entity_id
_entity_poly.type
_entity_poly.pdbx_seq_one_letter_code
_entity_poly.pdbx_strand_id
1 'polypeptide(L)' 'MKKIEALHGVIGVIIGRSYGGKSLGLGTGTGSIRIQRRVSGGLKAVMQSEKGLQEIFIRTEPGMEDEVQEQMKSL' A
#
# COMPACT_ATOMS: atom_id res chain seq x y z
N MET A 1 12.05 -7.03 -7.99
CA MET A 1 10.79 -6.38 -7.62
C MET A 1 10.19 -7.16 -6.46
N LYS A 2 10.14 -6.60 -5.24
CA LYS A 2 9.53 -7.29 -4.08
C LYS A 2 8.01 -7.12 -4.15
N LYS A 3 7.25 -8.16 -3.79
CA LYS A 3 5.78 -8.09 -3.69
C LYS A 3 5.41 -7.74 -2.26
N ILE A 4 4.38 -6.92 -2.06
CA ILE A 4 3.88 -6.54 -0.71
C ILE A 4 3.52 -7.79 0.11
N GLU A 5 2.91 -8.79 -0.54
CA GLU A 5 2.49 -10.07 0.05
C GLU A 5 3.66 -10.91 0.57
N ALA A 6 4.90 -10.58 0.17
CA ALA A 6 6.10 -11.29 0.60
C ALA A 6 6.81 -10.60 1.78
N LEU A 7 6.28 -9.48 2.29
CA LEU A 7 6.83 -8.81 3.46
C LEU A 7 6.50 -9.59 4.73
N HIS A 8 7.45 -9.66 5.66
CA HIS A 8 7.24 -10.31 6.95
C HIS A 8 6.17 -9.56 7.74
N GLY A 9 5.21 -10.29 8.31
CA GLY A 9 4.08 -9.72 9.04
C GLY A 9 2.91 -9.28 8.16
N VAL A 10 2.98 -9.40 6.82
CA VAL A 10 1.81 -9.18 5.93
C VAL A 10 1.01 -10.47 5.79
N ILE A 11 -0.29 -10.40 6.12
CA ILE A 11 -1.24 -11.51 5.96
C ILE A 11 -1.93 -11.44 4.60
N GLY A 12 -2.14 -10.25 4.08
CA GLY A 12 -2.76 -10.07 2.77
C GLY A 12 -2.96 -8.62 2.37
N VAL A 13 -3.29 -8.42 1.11
CA VAL A 13 -3.58 -7.09 0.54
C VAL A 13 -5.01 -7.10 0.00
N ILE A 14 -5.81 -6.15 0.45
CA ILE A 14 -7.19 -5.96 0.02
C ILE A 14 -7.22 -4.77 -0.94
N ILE A 15 -7.76 -4.99 -2.13
CA ILE A 15 -7.91 -3.96 -3.16
C ILE A 15 -9.25 -3.24 -2.94
N GLY A 16 -9.19 -1.94 -2.71
CA GLY A 16 -10.33 -1.07 -2.49
C GLY A 16 -10.81 -0.38 -3.78
N ARG A 17 -11.34 0.83 -3.64
CA ARG A 17 -11.85 1.60 -4.78
C ARG A 17 -10.70 2.11 -5.65
N SER A 18 -10.93 2.12 -6.96
CA SER A 18 -10.11 2.88 -7.90
C SER A 18 -10.75 4.24 -8.14
N TYR A 19 -9.98 5.32 -8.18
CA TYR A 19 -10.54 6.64 -8.47
C TYR A 19 -9.56 7.59 -9.18
N GLY A 20 -10.19 8.52 -9.91
CA GLY A 20 -9.52 9.53 -10.73
C GLY A 20 -8.68 8.96 -11.88
N GLY A 21 -7.82 9.81 -12.41
CA GLY A 21 -6.95 9.49 -13.54
C GLY A 21 -5.48 9.42 -13.16
N LYS A 22 -4.63 9.03 -14.11
CA LYS A 22 -3.15 9.05 -13.98
C LYS A 22 -2.60 10.41 -13.49
N SER A 23 -3.33 11.49 -13.75
CA SER A 23 -3.02 12.85 -13.29
C SER A 23 -3.16 13.09 -11.79
N LEU A 24 -3.64 12.14 -10.98
CA LEU A 24 -3.75 12.34 -9.53
C LEU A 24 -2.45 12.08 -8.77
N GLY A 25 -1.60 11.16 -9.24
CA GLY A 25 -0.31 10.86 -8.62
C GLY A 25 0.86 11.55 -9.29
N LEU A 26 0.68 12.77 -9.82
CA LEU A 26 1.70 13.53 -10.56
C LEU A 26 3.12 13.34 -9.98
N GLY A 27 4.05 12.92 -10.82
CA GLY A 27 5.45 12.68 -10.43
C GLY A 27 5.71 11.31 -9.77
N THR A 28 4.72 10.43 -9.65
CA THR A 28 4.89 9.05 -9.15
C THR A 28 4.73 8.01 -10.24
N GLY A 29 5.51 6.93 -10.15
CA GLY A 29 5.46 5.82 -11.11
C GLY A 29 4.29 4.88 -10.85
N THR A 30 3.88 4.13 -11.87
CA THR A 30 2.98 2.99 -11.66
C THR A 30 3.61 2.01 -10.65
N GLY A 31 2.82 1.57 -9.67
CA GLY A 31 3.26 0.72 -8.58
C GLY A 31 3.76 1.48 -7.35
N SER A 32 3.93 2.81 -7.41
CA SER A 32 4.29 3.60 -6.24
C SER A 32 3.19 3.54 -5.19
N ILE A 33 3.56 3.24 -3.94
CA ILE A 33 2.63 3.11 -2.82
C ILE A 33 2.89 4.20 -1.80
N ARG A 34 1.82 4.80 -1.29
CA ARG A 34 1.87 5.76 -0.19
C ARG A 34 0.97 5.29 0.94
N ILE A 35 1.58 5.04 2.11
CA ILE A 35 0.85 4.79 3.34
C ILE A 35 0.18 6.10 3.78
N GLN A 36 -1.11 6.03 4.07
CA GLN A 36 -1.89 7.18 4.53
C GLN A 36 -1.99 7.22 6.06
N ARG A 37 -2.27 6.07 6.68
CA ARG A 37 -2.39 5.93 8.14
C ARG A 37 -2.39 4.47 8.58
N ARG A 38 -2.04 4.26 9.84
CA ARG A 38 -2.25 3.01 10.56
C ARG A 38 -3.70 2.91 11.04
N VAL A 39 -4.25 1.70 11.01
CA VAL A 39 -5.54 1.36 11.62
C VAL A 39 -5.40 0.01 12.32
N SER A 40 -6.37 -0.36 13.15
CA SER A 40 -6.34 -1.68 13.79
C SER A 40 -6.28 -2.79 12.74
N GLY A 41 -5.26 -3.66 12.84
CA GLY A 41 -5.06 -4.81 11.96
C GLY A 41 -4.39 -4.50 10.61
N GLY A 42 -3.83 -3.30 10.43
CA GLY A 42 -3.00 -3.03 9.25
C GLY A 42 -2.83 -1.56 8.84
N LEU A 43 -2.52 -1.36 7.56
CA LEU A 43 -2.14 -0.07 6.98
C LEU A 43 -3.09 0.30 5.84
N LYS A 44 -3.68 1.50 5.91
CA LYS A 44 -4.38 2.10 4.76
C LYS A 44 -3.37 2.80 3.87
N ALA A 45 -3.40 2.47 2.59
CA ALA A 45 -2.48 3.02 1.61
C ALA A 45 -3.17 3.23 0.26
N VAL A 46 -2.51 3.98 -0.62
CA VAL A 46 -2.91 4.17 -2.01
C VAL A 46 -1.74 3.79 -2.91
N MET A 47 -2.04 3.13 -4.02
CA MET A 47 -1.09 2.77 -5.07
C MET A 47 -1.41 3.57 -6.33
N GLN A 48 -0.38 4.13 -6.96
CA GLN A 48 -0.48 4.67 -8.30
C GLN A 48 -0.58 3.51 -9.31
N SER A 49 -1.68 3.44 -10.05
CA SER A 49 -1.84 2.53 -11.18
C SER A 49 -1.68 3.27 -12.52
N GLU A 50 -1.68 2.56 -13.64
CA GLU A 50 -1.68 3.20 -14.96
C GLU A 50 -2.96 4.01 -15.22
N LYS A 51 -4.07 3.67 -14.55
CA LYS A 51 -5.38 4.28 -14.75
C LYS A 51 -5.68 5.42 -13.77
N GLY A 52 -5.02 5.44 -12.61
CA GLY A 52 -5.28 6.40 -11.53
C GLY A 52 -4.86 5.88 -10.17
N LEU A 53 -5.49 6.34 -9.10
CA LEU A 53 -5.19 5.86 -7.75
C LEU A 53 -6.01 4.61 -7.43
N GLN A 54 -5.36 3.68 -6.74
CA GLN A 54 -5.96 2.46 -6.23
C GLN A 54 -5.84 2.44 -4.72
N GLU A 55 -6.95 2.41 -4.01
CA GLU A 55 -6.92 2.13 -2.58
C GLU A 55 -6.46 0.69 -2.34
N ILE A 56 -5.55 0.53 -1.39
CA ILE A 56 -5.16 -0.77 -0.88
C ILE A 56 -5.16 -0.75 0.64
N PHE A 57 -5.53 -1.88 1.23
CA PHE A 57 -5.40 -2.11 2.66
C PHE A 57 -4.47 -3.30 2.87
N ILE A 58 -3.35 -3.06 3.56
CA ILE A 58 -2.35 -4.07 3.86
C ILE A 58 -2.69 -4.61 5.24
N ARG A 59 -3.20 -5.84 5.28
CA ARG A 59 -3.51 -6.53 6.54
C ARG A 59 -2.23 -7.10 7.12
N THR A 60 -1.98 -6.83 8.39
CA THR A 60 -0.79 -7.30 9.08
C THR A 60 -1.15 -8.27 10.19
N GLU A 61 -0.17 -9.04 10.64
CA GLU A 61 -0.23 -9.68 11.95
C GLU A 61 -0.36 -8.63 13.06
N PRO A 62 -1.05 -8.96 14.17
CA PRO A 62 -1.20 -8.02 15.28
C PRO A 62 0.17 -7.59 15.84
N GLY A 63 0.43 -6.28 15.87
CA GLY A 63 1.66 -5.71 16.41
C GLY A 63 2.80 -5.56 15.40
N MET A 64 2.62 -6.01 14.16
CA MET A 64 3.63 -5.92 13.09
C MET A 64 3.47 -4.67 12.20
N GLU A 65 2.51 -3.79 12.50
CA GLU A 65 2.19 -2.62 11.67
C GLU A 65 3.41 -1.70 11.44
N ASP A 66 4.22 -1.48 12.47
CA ASP A 66 5.39 -0.61 12.45
C ASP A 66 6.50 -1.21 11.59
N GLU A 67 6.76 -2.50 11.76
CA GLU A 67 7.78 -3.21 11.01
C GLU A 67 7.43 -3.27 9.53
N VAL A 68 6.17 -3.60 9.20
CA VAL A 68 5.69 -3.60 7.82
C VAL A 68 5.79 -2.21 7.21
N GLN A 69 5.45 -1.15 7.96
CA GLN A 69 5.57 0.22 7.49
C GLN A 69 7.02 0.61 7.18
N GLU A 70 8.01 0.17 7.98
CA GLU A 70 9.42 0.41 7.68
C GLU A 70 9.90 -0.40 6.48
N GLN A 71 9.51 -1.68 6.38
CA GLN A 71 9.83 -2.51 5.21
C GLN A 71 9.29 -1.89 3.92
N MET A 72 8.11 -1.27 3.96
CA MET A 72 7.49 -0.60 2.81
C MET A 72 8.27 0.61 2.29
N LYS A 73 9.14 1.25 3.08
CA LYS A 73 9.99 2.35 2.60
C LYS A 73 11.11 1.87 1.67
N SER A 74 11.43 0.57 1.72
CA SER A 74 12.50 -0.06 0.94
C SER A 74 12.02 -0.70 -0.37
N LEU A 75 10.74 -0.49 -0.71
CA LEU A 75 10.02 -1.10 -1.82
C LEU A 75 9.96 -0.18 -3.04
#